data_AF-A0A0A3Z784-F1
#
_entry.id   AF-A0A0A3Z784-F1
#
_cell.length_a   1.000
_cell.length_b   1.000
_cell.length_c   1.000
_cell.angle_alpha   90.00
_cell.angle_beta   90.00
_cell.angle_gamma   90.00
#
_symmetry.space_group_name_H-M   'P 1'
#
loop_
_entity.id
_entity.type
_entity.pdbx_description
1 polymer ?
#
loop_
_entity_poly.entity_id
_entity_poly.type
_entity_poly.pdbx_seq_one_letter_code
_entity_poly.pdbx_strand_id
1 'polypeptide(L)'
;MPKKTGDSLVEQKTEGKRCVDNFDMLKGLNYDAFNQYRAQFDKINNSHAYFKSHEGLMEQDPKELMTLTLNDKLNMVCEQVKSQAFLEIQKKMKVISQI
;
A
#
# COMPACT_ATOMS: atom_id res chain seq x y z
N MET A 1 15.90 -21.52 -6.65
CA MET A 1 14.79 -22.37 -6.16
C MET A 1 13.48 -21.73 -6.63
N PRO A 2 12.59 -22.44 -7.34
CA PRO A 2 11.30 -21.87 -7.74
C PRO A 2 10.35 -21.82 -6.54
N LYS A 3 9.90 -20.63 -6.14
CA LYS A 3 8.88 -20.44 -5.08
C LYS A 3 7.57 -21.08 -5.55
N LYS A 4 6.97 -21.94 -4.73
CA LYS A 4 5.67 -22.58 -5.00
C LYS A 4 4.58 -21.50 -5.02
N THR A 5 3.67 -21.57 -5.98
CA THR A 5 2.57 -20.60 -6.22
C THR A 5 1.69 -20.32 -4.99
N GLY A 6 1.67 -21.24 -4.00
CA GLY A 6 0.96 -21.05 -2.73
C GLY A 6 1.63 -20.08 -1.74
N ASP A 7 2.97 -19.96 -1.75
CA ASP A 7 3.68 -19.03 -0.85
C ASP A 7 3.45 -17.57 -1.25
N SER A 8 3.37 -17.30 -2.56
CA SER A 8 3.22 -15.93 -3.09
C SER A 8 1.89 -15.27 -2.72
N LEU A 9 0.80 -16.04 -2.62
CA LEU A 9 -0.52 -15.54 -2.23
C LEU A 9 -0.62 -15.25 -0.72
N VAL A 10 0.11 -16.01 0.10
CA VAL A 10 0.20 -15.79 1.55
C VAL A 10 1.08 -14.58 1.86
N GLU A 11 2.18 -14.41 1.12
CA GLU A 11 3.09 -13.26 1.19
C GLU A 11 2.33 -11.95 0.85
N GLN A 12 1.56 -11.92 -0.25
CA GLN A 12 0.74 -10.76 -0.64
C GLN A 12 -0.33 -10.36 0.38
N LYS A 13 -1.04 -11.33 0.98
CA LYS A 13 -2.03 -11.03 2.04
C LYS A 13 -1.36 -10.47 3.30
N THR A 14 -0.17 -10.97 3.62
CA THR A 14 0.61 -10.54 4.77
C THR A 14 1.18 -9.13 4.57
N GLU A 15 1.63 -8.81 3.35
CA GLU A 15 2.09 -7.47 2.97
C GLU A 15 0.96 -6.44 2.99
N GLY A 16 -0.21 -6.79 2.45
CA GLY A 16 -1.40 -5.93 2.50
C GLY A 16 -1.79 -5.58 3.96
N LYS A 17 -1.79 -6.57 4.85
CA LYS A 17 -2.05 -6.32 6.28
C LYS A 17 -1.01 -5.39 6.90
N ARG A 18 0.29 -5.61 6.63
CA ARG A 18 1.37 -4.75 7.15
C ARG A 18 1.27 -3.32 6.62
N CYS A 19 0.85 -3.13 5.38
CA CYS A 19 0.61 -1.81 4.82
C CYS A 19 -0.48 -1.05 5.60
N VAL A 20 -1.61 -1.70 5.86
CA VAL A 20 -2.70 -1.13 6.67
C VAL A 20 -2.24 -0.83 8.10
N ASP A 21 -1.55 -1.77 8.74
CA ASP A 21 -1.03 -1.58 10.11
C ASP A 21 -0.08 -0.36 10.17
N ASN A 22 0.83 -0.21 9.21
CA ASN A 22 1.74 0.93 9.13
C ASN A 22 1.00 2.24 8.85
N PHE A 23 -0.02 2.21 7.99
CA PHE A 23 -0.85 3.37 7.69
C PHE A 23 -1.62 3.84 8.93
N ASP A 24 -2.25 2.92 9.65
CA ASP A 24 -3.00 3.22 10.87
C ASP A 24 -2.09 3.81 11.96
N MET A 25 -0.85 3.33 12.05
CA MET A 25 0.13 3.86 12.98
C MET A 25 0.46 5.34 12.71
N LEU A 26 0.48 5.77 11.43
CA LEU A 26 0.73 7.17 11.10
C LEU A 26 -0.32 8.11 11.71
N LYS A 27 -1.54 7.66 11.97
CA LYS A 27 -2.58 8.46 12.63
C LYS A 27 -2.13 9.02 13.99
N GLY A 28 -1.35 8.25 14.75
CA GLY A 28 -0.80 8.68 16.04
C GLY A 28 0.61 9.26 15.97
N LEU A 29 1.37 8.95 14.91
CA LEU A 29 2.77 9.36 14.79
C LEU A 29 2.97 10.63 13.97
N ASN A 30 2.22 10.79 12.88
CA ASN A 30 2.30 11.91 11.95
C ASN A 30 0.98 12.05 11.17
N TYR A 31 0.07 12.88 11.70
CA TYR A 31 -1.28 13.05 11.18
C TYR A 31 -1.32 13.67 9.76
N ASP A 32 -0.36 14.53 9.43
CA ASP A 32 -0.25 15.13 8.10
C ASP A 32 0.11 14.07 7.06
N ALA A 33 1.11 13.23 7.35
CA ALA A 33 1.46 12.10 6.49
C ALA A 33 0.30 11.12 6.36
N PHE A 34 -0.41 10.82 7.46
CA PHE A 34 -1.62 10.00 7.41
C PHE A 34 -2.66 10.55 6.43
N ASN A 35 -2.99 11.84 6.49
CA ASN A 35 -3.96 12.45 5.58
C ASN A 35 -3.49 12.46 4.12
N GLN A 36 -2.19 12.68 3.89
CA GLN A 36 -1.61 12.61 2.55
C GLN A 36 -1.73 11.21 1.94
N TYR A 37 -1.36 10.16 2.69
CA TYR A 37 -1.48 8.78 2.21
C TYR A 37 -2.92 8.33 2.09
N ARG A 38 -3.82 8.77 2.97
CA ARG A 38 -5.26 8.53 2.85
C ARG A 38 -5.79 9.01 1.49
N ALA A 39 -5.46 10.25 1.11
CA ALA A 39 -5.89 10.80 -0.17
C ALA A 39 -5.31 10.03 -1.37
N GLN A 40 -4.11 9.44 -1.24
CA GLN A 40 -3.53 8.59 -2.28
C GLN A 40 -4.24 7.24 -2.37
N PHE A 41 -4.51 6.58 -1.24
CA PHE A 41 -5.29 5.34 -1.20
C PHE A 41 -6.70 5.54 -1.77
N ASP A 42 -7.38 6.63 -1.40
CA ASP A 42 -8.71 6.95 -1.92
C ASP A 42 -8.70 7.06 -3.46
N LYS A 43 -7.69 7.74 -4.03
CA LYS A 43 -7.54 7.85 -5.50
C LYS A 43 -7.28 6.49 -6.17
N ILE A 44 -6.42 5.66 -5.57
CA ILE A 44 -6.10 4.33 -6.11
C ILE A 44 -7.33 3.42 -6.03
N ASN A 45 -8.03 3.41 -4.90
CA ASN A 45 -9.26 2.64 -4.70
C ASN A 45 -10.36 3.06 -5.68
N ASN A 46 -10.52 4.37 -5.91
CA ASN A 46 -11.45 4.88 -6.93
C ASN A 46 -11.06 4.44 -8.34
N SER A 47 -9.76 4.39 -8.64
CA SER A 47 -9.26 3.91 -9.93
C SER A 47 -9.53 2.42 -10.14
N HIS A 48 -9.34 1.60 -9.09
CA HIS A 48 -9.73 0.20 -9.09
C HIS A 48 -11.24 0.01 -9.28
N ALA A 49 -12.06 0.78 -8.56
CA ALA A 49 -13.52 0.70 -8.68
C ALA A 49 -13.99 1.04 -10.10
N TYR A 50 -13.44 2.12 -10.68
CA TYR A 50 -13.72 2.51 -12.05
C TYR A 50 -13.27 1.45 -13.06
N PHE A 51 -12.05 0.94 -12.94
CA PHE A 51 -11.56 -0.14 -13.81
C PHE A 51 -12.46 -1.37 -13.69
N LYS A 52 -12.82 -1.78 -12.47
CA LYS A 52 -13.63 -2.98 -12.24
C LYS A 52 -15.04 -2.89 -12.82
N SER A 53 -15.63 -1.70 -12.85
CA SER A 53 -16.95 -1.50 -13.47
C SER A 53 -16.92 -1.43 -15.00
N HIS A 54 -15.75 -1.22 -15.61
CA HIS A 54 -15.61 -1.06 -17.07
C HIS A 54 -14.72 -2.12 -17.73
N GLU A 55 -14.06 -3.01 -16.98
CA GLU A 55 -13.14 -4.02 -17.50
C GLU A 55 -13.79 -4.99 -18.50
N GLY A 56 -15.12 -5.09 -18.53
CA GLY A 56 -15.87 -5.88 -19.50
C GLY A 56 -15.89 -5.29 -20.93
N LEU A 57 -15.48 -4.03 -21.09
CA LEU A 57 -15.36 -3.34 -22.38
C LEU A 57 -13.93 -3.44 -22.96
N MET A 58 -13.02 -4.12 -22.27
CA MET A 58 -11.61 -4.16 -22.61
C MET A 58 -11.21 -5.54 -23.14
N GLU A 59 -10.34 -5.54 -24.15
CA GLU A 59 -9.63 -6.73 -24.58
C GLU A 59 -8.68 -7.25 -23.48
N GLN A 60 -8.23 -8.48 -23.62
CA GLN A 60 -7.46 -9.18 -22.60
C GLN A 60 -6.15 -8.45 -22.23
N ASP A 61 -5.31 -8.07 -23.20
CA ASP A 61 -3.99 -7.49 -22.89
C ASP A 61 -4.10 -6.12 -22.18
N PRO A 62 -4.96 -5.17 -22.62
CA PRO A 62 -5.19 -3.93 -21.87
C PRO A 62 -5.73 -4.16 -20.45
N LYS A 63 -6.57 -5.18 -20.26
CA LYS A 63 -7.13 -5.53 -18.95
C LYS A 63 -6.03 -6.03 -18.01
N GLU A 64 -5.15 -6.90 -18.49
CA GLU A 64 -4.01 -7.40 -17.72
C GLU A 64 -3.05 -6.27 -17.36
N LEU A 65 -2.69 -5.44 -18.34
CA LEU A 65 -1.80 -4.29 -18.12
C LEU A 65 -2.37 -3.31 -17.08
N MET A 66 -3.67 -3.02 -17.14
CA MET A 66 -4.31 -2.14 -16.17
C MET A 66 -4.34 -2.76 -14.76
N THR A 67 -4.59 -4.07 -14.67
CA THR A 67 -4.54 -4.80 -13.40
C THR A 67 -3.15 -4.71 -12.77
N LEU A 68 -2.09 -4.97 -13.55
CA LEU A 68 -0.71 -4.84 -13.10
C LEU A 68 -0.41 -3.40 -12.65
N THR A 69 -0.75 -2.42 -13.47
CA THR A 69 -0.48 -1.00 -13.20
C THR A 69 -1.14 -0.51 -11.91
N LEU A 70 -2.39 -0.90 -11.66
CA LEU A 70 -3.11 -0.48 -10.45
C LEU A 70 -2.55 -1.16 -9.20
N ASN A 71 -2.20 -2.45 -9.29
CA ASN A 71 -1.55 -3.17 -8.20
C ASN A 71 -0.16 -2.59 -7.89
N ASP A 72 0.63 -2.24 -8.89
CA ASP A 72 1.95 -1.63 -8.71
C ASP A 72 1.86 -0.25 -8.03
N LYS A 73 0.85 0.55 -8.40
CA LYS A 73 0.57 1.82 -7.71
C LYS A 73 0.25 1.60 -6.24
N LEU A 74 -0.59 0.62 -5.93
CA LEU A 74 -0.93 0.29 -4.55
C LEU A 74 0.31 -0.16 -3.75
N ASN A 75 1.12 -1.06 -4.33
CA ASN A 75 2.36 -1.54 -3.72
C ASN A 75 3.34 -0.39 -3.46
N MET A 76 3.48 0.53 -4.40
CA MET A 76 4.35 1.69 -4.25
C MET A 76 3.93 2.59 -3.09
N VAL A 77 2.64 2.88 -2.95
CA VAL A 77 2.13 3.66 -1.81
C VAL A 77 2.36 2.91 -0.50
N CYS A 78 2.17 1.59 -0.48
CA CYS A 78 2.44 0.78 0.71
C CYS A 78 3.92 0.82 1.14
N GLU A 79 4.87 0.75 0.22
CA GLU A 79 6.29 0.89 0.55
C GLU A 79 6.65 2.30 1.03
N GLN A 80 6.01 3.34 0.48
CA GLN A 80 6.17 4.71 0.99
C GLN A 80 5.63 4.85 2.41
N VAL A 81 4.43 4.32 2.71
CA VAL A 81 3.83 4.31 4.05
C VAL A 81 4.74 3.59 5.04
N LYS A 82 5.28 2.42 4.67
CA LYS A 82 6.23 1.65 5.48
C LYS A 82 7.51 2.44 5.78
N SER A 83 8.06 3.12 4.77
CA SER A 83 9.22 4.00 4.95
C SER A 83 8.92 5.15 5.92
N GLN A 84 7.80 5.83 5.73
CA GLN A 84 7.38 6.93 6.61
C GLN A 84 7.17 6.45 8.06
N ALA A 85 6.46 5.34 8.24
CA ALA A 85 6.22 4.70 9.52
C ALA A 85 7.53 4.41 10.27
N PHE A 86 8.52 3.84 9.57
CA PHE A 86 9.84 3.58 10.13
C PHE A 86 10.57 4.87 10.55
N LEU A 87 10.50 5.93 9.75
CA LEU A 87 11.08 7.23 10.10
C LEU A 87 10.44 7.83 11.34
N GLU A 88 9.11 7.75 11.48
CA GLU A 88 8.42 8.28 12.66
C GLU A 88 8.71 7.47 13.93
N ILE A 89 8.78 6.14 13.84
CA ILE A 89 9.21 5.29 14.96
C ILE A 89 10.62 5.69 15.41
N GLN A 90 11.57 5.85 14.47
CA GLN A 90 12.93 6.24 14.81
C GLN A 90 13.00 7.59 15.52
N LYS A 91 12.20 8.58 15.08
CA LYS A 91 12.12 9.88 15.76
C LYS A 91 11.63 9.71 17.20
N LYS A 92 10.57 8.93 17.43
CA LYS A 92 10.05 8.68 18.79
C LYS A 92 11.06 7.95 19.67
N MET A 93 11.76 6.94 19.15
CA MET A 93 12.79 6.20 19.89
C MET A 93 13.95 7.10 20.30
N LYS A 94 14.39 8.02 19.43
CA LYS A 94 15.43 9.01 19.77
C LYS A 94 15.01 9.90 20.93
N VAL A 95 13.76 10.38 20.93
CA VAL A 95 13.22 11.19 22.04
C VAL A 95 13.24 10.39 23.34
N ILE A 96 12.81 9.13 23.33
CA ILE A 96 12.81 8.26 24.52
C ILE A 96 14.24 8.01 25.03
N SER A 97 15.20 7.77 24.13
CA SER A 97 16.61 7.52 24.53
C SER A 97 17.33 8.71 25.16
N GLN A 98 16.74 9.90 25.08
CA GLN A 98 17.27 11.15 25.63
C GLN A 98 16.66 11.50 27.00
N ILE A 99 15.74 10.67 27.50
CA ILE A 99 15.13 10.75 28.84
C ILE A 99 15.86 9.79 29.77
#